data_AF-A0A2T2T825-F1
#
_entry.id   AF-A0A2T2T825-F1
#
_cell.length_a   1.000
_cell.length_b   1.000
_cell.length_c   1.000
_cell.angle_alpha   90.00
_cell.angle_beta   90.00
_cell.angle_gamma   90.00
#
_symmetry.space_group_name_H-M   'P 1'
#
loop_
_entity.id
_entity.type
_entity.pdbx_description
1 polymer ?
#
loop_
_entity_poly.entity_id
_entity_poly.type
_entity_poly.pdbx_seq_one_letter_code
_entity_poly.pdbx_strand_id
1 'polypeptide(L)'
;MSDSDPPDSLHEMHEEISSVYHDMNNPLSIISGNAQFLLELSREKNVGEEFISSVRDIKEATERMSDSLSRLTRLKEELEDLA
;
A
#
# COMPACT_ATOMS: atom_id res chain seq x y z
N MET A 1 35.83 19.07 14.63
CA MET A 1 34.81 18.04 14.88
C MET A 1 33.68 18.35 13.92
N SER A 2 33.33 17.40 13.08
CA SER A 2 32.49 17.59 11.90
C SER A 2 31.02 17.64 12.32
N ASP A 3 30.45 18.83 12.42
CA ASP A 3 29.00 19.02 12.34
C ASP A 3 28.64 18.92 10.86
N SER A 4 28.55 17.68 10.36
CA SER A 4 28.05 17.40 9.02
C SER A 4 26.55 17.12 9.10
N ASP A 5 25.80 18.18 8.85
CA ASP A 5 24.50 18.27 8.17
C ASP A 5 23.42 17.19 8.43
N PRO A 6 22.40 17.49 9.28
CA PRO A 6 21.17 16.71 9.36
C PRO A 6 20.15 16.83 8.20
N PRO A 7 20.11 17.86 7.33
CA PRO A 7 19.00 18.02 6.37
C PRO A 7 19.00 17.03 5.20
N ASP A 8 20.17 16.56 4.73
CA ASP A 8 20.25 15.64 3.59
C ASP A 8 19.62 14.27 3.92
N SER A 9 19.79 13.79 5.15
CA SER A 9 19.28 12.47 5.57
C SER A 9 17.75 12.40 5.68
N LEU A 10 17.10 13.52 6.03
CA LEU A 10 15.63 13.58 6.12
C LEU A 10 15.02 13.67 4.72
N HIS A 11 15.64 14.45 3.82
CA HIS A 11 15.21 14.56 2.44
C HIS A 11 15.31 13.22 1.71
N GLU A 12 16.44 12.51 1.85
CA GLU A 12 16.62 11.16 1.30
C GLU A 12 15.56 10.17 1.84
N MET A 13 15.24 10.24 3.12
CA MET A 13 14.19 9.39 3.72
C MET A 13 12.80 9.71 3.13
N HIS A 14 12.52 10.99 2.86
CA HIS A 14 11.28 11.42 2.23
C HIS A 14 11.13 10.87 0.81
N GLU A 15 12.20 10.92 0.01
CA GLU A 15 12.21 10.38 -1.35
C GLU A 15 12.03 8.86 -1.34
N GLU A 16 12.73 8.15 -0.45
CA GLU A 16 12.65 6.69 -0.34
C GLU A 16 11.25 6.22 0.06
N ILE A 17 10.62 6.86 1.07
CA ILE A 17 9.24 6.55 1.47
C ILE A 17 8.25 6.79 0.32
N SER A 18 8.44 7.87 -0.43
CA SER A 18 7.63 8.16 -1.62
C SER A 18 7.82 7.10 -2.71
N SER A 19 9.04 6.64 -2.96
CA SER A 19 9.32 5.55 -3.91
C SER A 19 8.61 4.27 -3.48
N VAL A 20 8.78 3.85 -2.22
CA VAL A 20 8.12 2.65 -1.67
C VAL A 20 6.60 2.75 -1.79
N TYR A 21 6.01 3.91 -1.51
CA TYR A 21 4.57 4.12 -1.66
C TYR A 21 4.11 3.88 -3.11
N HIS A 22 4.80 4.47 -4.09
CA HIS A 22 4.46 4.28 -5.51
C HIS A 22 4.67 2.84 -5.97
N ASP A 23 5.80 2.24 -5.59
CA ASP A 23 6.16 0.87 -5.96
C ASP A 23 5.19 -0.17 -5.39
N MET A 24 4.61 0.10 -4.22
CA MET A 24 3.62 -0.77 -3.61
C MET A 24 2.18 -0.50 -4.07
N ASN A 25 1.81 0.75 -4.35
CA ASN A 25 0.45 1.07 -4.79
C ASN A 25 0.07 0.40 -6.12
N ASN A 26 1.03 0.30 -7.05
CA ASN A 26 0.80 -0.36 -8.34
C ASN A 26 0.42 -1.84 -8.20
N PRO A 27 1.23 -2.72 -7.57
CA PRO A 27 0.87 -4.12 -7.38
C PRO A 27 -0.38 -4.29 -6.50
N LEU A 28 -0.58 -3.46 -5.47
CA LEU A 28 -1.81 -3.53 -4.65
C LEU A 28 -3.06 -3.21 -5.47
N SER A 29 -3.01 -2.21 -6.35
CA SER A 29 -4.11 -1.87 -7.25
C SER A 29 -4.44 -3.02 -8.21
N ILE A 30 -3.41 -3.68 -8.75
CA ILE A 30 -3.56 -4.84 -9.64
C ILE A 30 -4.18 -6.02 -8.88
N ILE A 31 -3.68 -6.33 -7.67
CA ILE A 31 -4.20 -7.44 -6.85
C ILE A 31 -5.66 -7.18 -6.48
N SER A 32 -5.99 -5.96 -6.06
CA SER A 32 -7.36 -5.56 -5.72
C SER A 32 -8.30 -5.70 -6.92
N GLY A 33 -7.90 -5.21 -8.10
CA GLY A 33 -8.66 -5.34 -9.34
C GLY A 33 -8.88 -6.81 -9.74
N ASN A 34 -7.84 -7.65 -9.64
CA ASN A 34 -7.95 -9.08 -9.91
C ASN A 34 -8.87 -9.79 -8.92
N ALA A 35 -8.77 -9.47 -7.62
CA ALA A 35 -9.65 -10.05 -6.60
C ALA A 35 -11.12 -9.65 -6.85
N GLN A 36 -11.38 -8.38 -7.19
CA GLN A 36 -12.70 -7.91 -7.56
C GLN A 36 -13.25 -8.66 -8.79
N PHE A 37 -12.44 -8.79 -9.85
CA PHE A 37 -12.82 -9.55 -11.04
C PHE A 37 -13.14 -11.02 -10.73
N LEU A 38 -12.34 -11.67 -9.88
CA LEU A 38 -12.59 -13.05 -9.46
C LEU A 38 -13.91 -13.18 -8.67
N LEU A 39 -14.24 -12.23 -7.80
CA LEU A 39 -15.53 -12.22 -7.09
C LEU A 39 -16.72 -12.10 -8.06
N GLU A 40 -16.59 -11.28 -9.10
CA GLU A 40 -17.61 -11.14 -10.15
C GLU A 40 -17.76 -12.44 -10.95
N LEU A 41 -16.65 -13.04 -11.37
CA LEU A 41 -16.64 -14.31 -12.07
C LEU A 41 -17.21 -15.45 -11.22
N SER A 42 -16.92 -15.47 -9.92
CA SER A 42 -17.46 -16.47 -9.00
C SER A 42 -18.98 -16.41 -8.88
N ARG A 43 -19.57 -15.21 -8.95
CA ARG A 43 -21.03 -15.02 -8.97
C ARG A 43 -21.66 -15.58 -10.24
N GLU A 44 -21.00 -15.43 -11.39
CA GLU A 44 -21.48 -15.95 -12.67
C GLU A 44 -21.35 -17.48 -12.77
N LYS A 45 -20.23 -18.03 -12.28
CA LYS A 45 -19.88 -19.45 -12.44
C LYS A 45 -20.35 -20.34 -11.28
N ASN A 46 -21.07 -19.79 -10.30
CA ASN A 46 -21.52 -20.50 -9.10
C ASN A 46 -20.37 -21.25 -8.39
N VAL A 47 -19.25 -20.55 -8.21
CA VAL A 47 -18.04 -21.10 -7.58
C VAL A 47 -18.29 -21.29 -6.08
N GLY A 48 -17.65 -22.30 -5.48
CA GLY A 48 -17.83 -22.64 -4.07
C GLY A 48 -17.39 -21.54 -3.10
N GLU A 49 -18.06 -21.49 -1.94
CA GLU A 49 -17.86 -20.44 -0.93
C GLU A 49 -16.41 -20.38 -0.40
N GLU A 50 -15.69 -21.50 -0.32
CA GLU A 50 -14.29 -21.54 0.14
C GLU A 50 -13.36 -20.71 -0.77
N PHE A 51 -13.58 -20.78 -2.09
CA PHE A 51 -12.84 -19.96 -3.05
C PHE A 51 -13.21 -18.49 -2.90
N ILE A 52 -14.52 -18.19 -2.78
CA ILE A 52 -15.01 -16.82 -2.59
C ILE A 52 -14.43 -16.21 -1.32
N SER A 53 -14.40 -16.96 -0.21
CA SER A 53 -13.79 -16.54 1.05
C SER A 53 -12.31 -16.22 0.86
N SER A 54 -11.55 -17.09 0.20
CA SER A 54 -10.13 -16.87 -0.05
C SER A 54 -9.87 -15.60 -0.88
N VAL A 55 -10.72 -15.32 -1.88
CA VAL A 55 -10.60 -14.09 -2.69
C VAL A 55 -10.96 -12.85 -1.86
N ARG A 56 -11.95 -12.93 -0.97
CA ARG A 56 -12.26 -11.83 -0.03
C ARG A 56 -11.09 -11.55 0.91
N ASP A 57 -10.48 -12.59 1.47
CA ASP A 57 -9.33 -12.45 2.36
C ASP A 57 -8.15 -11.74 1.66
N ILE A 58 -7.88 -12.09 0.39
CA ILE A 58 -6.86 -11.40 -0.42
C ILE A 58 -7.20 -9.93 -0.63
N LYS A 59 -8.47 -9.63 -0.95
CA LYS A 59 -8.94 -8.25 -1.16
C LYS A 59 -8.80 -7.43 0.12
N GLU A 60 -9.23 -7.96 1.25
CA GLU A 60 -9.11 -7.31 2.57
C GLU A 60 -7.65 -7.08 2.97
N ALA A 61 -6.78 -8.07 2.76
CA ALA A 61 -5.36 -7.92 3.03
C ALA A 61 -4.73 -6.79 2.18
N THR A 62 -5.10 -6.73 0.91
CA THR A 62 -4.64 -5.68 -0.02
C THR A 62 -5.10 -4.29 0.41
N GLU A 63 -6.36 -4.15 0.83
CA GLU A 63 -6.92 -2.91 1.37
C GLU A 63 -6.16 -2.47 2.65
N ARG A 64 -5.92 -3.39 3.58
CA ARG A 64 -5.18 -3.10 4.83
C ARG A 64 -3.74 -2.68 4.56
N MET A 65 -3.08 -3.24 3.54
CA MET A 65 -1.74 -2.83 3.11
C MET A 65 -1.76 -1.41 2.52
N SER A 66 -2.73 -1.11 1.65
CA SER A 66 -2.92 0.22 1.07
C SER A 66 -3.17 1.29 2.13
N ASP A 67 -3.99 0.99 3.13
CA ASP A 67 -4.25 1.89 4.26
C ASP A 67 -2.98 2.13 5.10
N SER A 68 -2.21 1.07 5.34
CA SER A 68 -0.96 1.17 6.10
C SER A 68 0.08 2.03 5.39
N LEU A 69 0.20 1.90 4.07
CA LEU A 69 1.07 2.75 3.25
C LEU A 69 0.61 4.21 3.24
N SER A 70 -0.70 4.43 3.11
CA SER A 70 -1.28 5.78 3.16
C SER A 70 -1.03 6.45 4.52
N ARG A 71 -1.09 5.68 5.62
CA ARG A 71 -0.72 6.18 6.95
C ARG A 71 0.77 6.52 7.04
N LEU A 72 1.65 5.72 6.43
CA LEU A 72 3.08 6.00 6.39
C LEU A 72 3.38 7.31 5.66
N THR A 73 2.74 7.56 4.51
CA THR A 73 2.88 8.82 3.77
C THR A 73 2.40 10.03 4.57
N ARG A 74 1.29 9.91 5.31
CA ARG A 74 0.82 10.98 6.20
C ARG A 74 1.81 11.27 7.34
N LEU A 75 2.34 10.22 7.98
CA LEU A 75 3.35 10.39 9.03
C LEU A 75 4.63 11.06 8.49
N LYS A 76 5.02 10.75 7.25
CA LYS A 76 6.10 11.44 6.55
C LYS A 76 5.78 12.93 6.39
N GLU A 77 4.59 13.28 5.88
CA GLU A 77 4.17 14.68 5.71
C GLU A 77 4.14 15.44 7.05
N GLU A 78 3.62 14.83 8.11
CA GLU A 78 3.60 15.41 9.47
C GLU A 78 5.00 15.66 10.04
N LEU A 79 5.99 14.84 9.68
CA LEU A 79 7.39 15.05 10.08
C LEU A 79 8.03 16.22 9.31
N GLU A 80 7.62 16.48 8.08
CA GLU A 80 8.08 17.63 7.28
C GLU A 80 7.67 18.96 7.93
N ASP A 81 6.42 19.03 8.40
CA ASP A 81 5.86 20.24 9.03
C ASP A 81 6.52 20.58 10.39
N LEU A 82 7.26 19.64 10.98
CA LEU A 82 7.94 19.79 12.28
C LEU A 82 9.43 20.11 12.17
N ALA A 83 10.03 19.96 10.99
CA ALA A 83 11.46 20.18 10.72
C ALA A 83 11.75 21.64 10.31
#